data_AF-A0A7Y5WV92-F1
#
_entry.id   AF-A0A7Y5WV92-F1
#
_cell.length_a   1.000
_cell.length_b   1.000
_cell.length_c   1.000
_cell.angle_alpha   90.00
_cell.angle_beta   90.00
_cell.angle_gamma   90.00
#
_symmetry.space_group_name_H-M   'P 1'
#
loop_
_entity.id
_entity.type
_entity.pdbx_description
1 polymer ?
#
loop_
_entity_poly.entity_id
_entity_poly.type
_entity_poly.pdbx_seq_one_letter_code
_entity_poly.pdbx_strand_id
1 'polypeptide(L)'
;MQRGIECSIADTVSALTRVRGTAVPDWLTAAIVALCLFALYNANGREIGSIDSQPAKYTATELLRRGTLSLNHVVGARPALAERPTFVRDASGRYWSAYPPTPAIAAAVIAWPVVKAGVIDLADPAAPELIATFASSIVTAFAVAMMFLTARRVLPLSTALLVALGAGAGTGLWPTASRTLWQHECAIAGLSIAVYALAGATLTRRAAAAAGLGLALATTSRLQLAPAAGLLLLAISA
;
A
#
# COMPACT_ATOMS: atom_id res chain seq x y z
N MET A 1 56.44 -33.81 -0.90
CA MET A 1 55.70 -33.37 -2.12
C MET A 1 54.21 -33.42 -1.80
N GLN A 2 53.68 -32.44 -1.08
CA GLN A 2 52.26 -32.30 -0.72
C GLN A 2 51.97 -30.79 -0.65
N ARG A 3 51.48 -30.21 -1.75
CA ARG A 3 50.84 -28.88 -1.73
C ARG A 3 49.34 -29.11 -1.77
N GLY A 4 48.70 -28.78 -0.66
CA GLY A 4 47.29 -28.97 -0.41
C GLY A 4 46.42 -28.16 -1.38
N ILE A 5 45.38 -28.83 -1.87
CA ILE A 5 44.21 -28.22 -2.50
C ILE A 5 43.29 -27.81 -1.35
N GLU A 6 43.61 -26.71 -0.67
CA GLU A 6 42.65 -26.05 0.23
C GLU A 6 41.90 -25.01 -0.60
N CYS A 7 40.99 -25.49 -1.45
CA CYS A 7 39.94 -24.65 -1.97
C CYS A 7 39.01 -24.35 -0.80
N SER A 8 39.15 -23.17 -0.20
CA SER A 8 38.28 -22.75 0.90
C SER A 8 36.84 -22.72 0.40
N ILE A 9 35.92 -23.25 1.21
CA ILE A 9 34.48 -23.14 0.98
C ILE A 9 34.09 -21.65 0.76
N ALA A 10 34.80 -20.73 1.42
CA ALA A 10 34.63 -19.29 1.22
C ALA A 10 34.97 -18.84 -0.21
N ASP A 11 35.99 -19.41 -0.85
CA ASP A 11 36.38 -19.09 -2.22
C ASP A 11 35.39 -19.67 -3.24
N THR A 12 34.81 -20.83 -2.93
CA THR A 12 33.76 -21.44 -3.77
C THR A 12 32.44 -20.66 -3.68
N VAL A 13 32.08 -20.17 -2.48
CA VAL A 13 30.92 -19.27 -2.28
C VAL A 13 31.17 -17.89 -2.90
N SER A 14 32.39 -17.37 -2.82
CA SER A 14 32.82 -16.11 -3.46
C SER A 14 32.87 -16.20 -4.99
N ALA A 15 33.13 -17.39 -5.55
CA ALA A 15 33.08 -17.66 -6.98
C ALA A 15 31.65 -17.84 -7.51
N LEU A 16 30.77 -18.52 -6.75
CA LEU A 16 29.35 -18.67 -7.10
C LEU A 16 28.58 -17.34 -7.03
N THR A 17 29.01 -16.40 -6.18
CA THR A 17 28.44 -15.04 -6.13
C THR A 17 28.93 -14.12 -7.25
N ARG A 18 30.05 -14.46 -7.90
CA ARG A 18 30.71 -13.63 -8.92
C ARG A 18 30.21 -13.86 -10.35
N VAL A 19 29.45 -14.92 -10.62
CA VAL A 19 28.77 -15.16 -11.90
C VAL A 19 27.42 -14.42 -11.93
N ARG A 20 27.44 -13.11 -11.63
CA ARG A 20 26.31 -12.22 -11.90
C ARG A 20 26.63 -11.44 -13.18
N GLY A 21 26.39 -12.08 -14.33
CA GLY A 21 26.08 -11.33 -15.55
C GLY A 21 24.96 -10.34 -15.23
N THR A 22 25.04 -9.13 -15.79
CA THR A 22 24.19 -7.94 -15.53
C THR A 22 22.86 -8.25 -14.84
N ALA A 23 22.88 -8.41 -13.52
CA ALA A 23 21.71 -8.82 -12.77
C ALA A 23 20.74 -7.64 -12.75
N VAL A 24 19.48 -7.90 -13.07
CA VAL A 24 18.41 -6.90 -12.98
C VAL A 24 18.41 -6.31 -11.57
N PRO A 25 18.46 -4.97 -11.40
CA PRO A 25 18.42 -4.36 -10.08
C PRO A 25 17.18 -4.78 -9.30
N ASP A 26 17.30 -5.00 -7.99
CA ASP A 26 16.18 -5.44 -7.14
C ASP A 26 14.98 -4.47 -7.23
N TRP A 27 15.21 -3.16 -7.38
CA TRP A 27 14.13 -2.18 -7.54
C TRP A 27 13.35 -2.36 -8.84
N LEU A 28 14.00 -2.77 -9.93
CA LEU A 28 13.31 -3.04 -11.20
C LEU A 28 12.47 -4.32 -11.08
N THR A 29 13.01 -5.35 -10.43
CA THR A 29 12.24 -6.55 -10.11
C THR A 29 11.03 -6.23 -9.24
N ALA A 30 11.19 -5.37 -8.23
CA ALA A 30 10.08 -4.93 -7.38
C ALA A 30 9.00 -4.18 -8.18
N ALA A 31 9.39 -3.33 -9.12
CA ALA A 31 8.46 -2.64 -10.01
C ALA A 31 7.70 -3.61 -10.92
N ILE A 32 8.38 -4.63 -11.46
CA ILE A 32 7.75 -5.69 -12.25
C ILE A 32 6.75 -6.48 -11.40
N VAL A 33 7.12 -6.85 -10.17
CA VAL A 33 6.22 -7.52 -9.21
C VAL A 33 4.98 -6.67 -8.94
N ALA A 34 5.15 -5.37 -8.67
CA ALA A 34 4.03 -4.45 -8.47
C ALA A 34 3.12 -4.39 -9.71
N LEU A 35 3.70 -4.26 -10.91
CA LEU A 35 2.93 -4.19 -12.15
C LEU A 35 2.14 -5.47 -12.42
N CYS A 36 2.75 -6.64 -12.25
CA CYS A 36 2.10 -7.94 -12.40
C CYS A 36 0.97 -8.12 -11.39
N LEU A 37 1.17 -7.74 -10.14
CA LEU A 37 0.14 -7.81 -9.10
C LEU A 37 -0.98 -6.81 -9.34
N PHE A 38 -0.67 -5.59 -9.77
CA PHE A 38 -1.68 -4.60 -10.16
C PHE A 38 -2.57 -5.15 -11.30
N ALA A 39 -1.97 -5.76 -12.31
CA ALA A 39 -2.72 -6.42 -13.38
C ALA A 39 -3.58 -7.58 -12.85
N LEU A 40 -3.04 -8.43 -11.96
CA LEU A 40 -3.77 -9.52 -11.32
C LEU A 40 -4.96 -9.01 -10.48
N TYR A 41 -4.75 -7.96 -9.69
CA TYR A 41 -5.77 -7.37 -8.82
C TYR A 41 -6.91 -6.75 -9.61
N ASN A 42 -6.65 -6.30 -10.84
CA ASN A 42 -7.66 -5.70 -11.72
C ASN A 42 -8.19 -6.67 -12.79
N ALA A 43 -7.73 -7.91 -12.83
CA ALA A 43 -8.07 -8.87 -13.90
C ALA A 43 -9.58 -9.18 -14.02
N ASN A 44 -10.35 -9.01 -12.95
CA ASN A 44 -11.80 -9.23 -12.95
C ASN A 44 -12.63 -7.95 -13.18
N GLY A 45 -12.01 -6.76 -13.24
CA GLY A 45 -12.64 -5.48 -13.52
C GLY A 45 -13.73 -5.00 -12.54
N ARG A 46 -13.87 -5.61 -11.36
CA ARG A 46 -14.96 -5.29 -10.41
C ARG A 46 -14.42 -4.67 -9.13
N GLU A 47 -15.25 -3.93 -8.40
CA GLU A 47 -15.01 -3.63 -6.97
C GLU A 47 -15.60 -4.75 -6.11
N ILE A 48 -15.05 -4.99 -4.91
CA ILE A 48 -15.80 -5.72 -3.87
C ILE A 48 -16.76 -4.76 -3.16
N GLY A 49 -18.05 -5.08 -3.18
CA GLY A 49 -19.05 -4.26 -2.50
C GLY A 49 -18.92 -4.36 -0.98
N SER A 50 -18.73 -3.23 -0.31
CA SER A 50 -18.70 -3.14 1.16
C SER A 50 -19.42 -1.87 1.62
N ILE A 51 -20.06 -1.94 2.80
CA ILE A 51 -20.65 -0.77 3.47
C ILE A 51 -19.54 0.10 4.11
N ASP A 52 -18.47 -0.54 4.55
CA ASP A 52 -17.38 0.10 5.31
C ASP A 52 -16.46 0.94 4.40
N SER A 53 -16.28 0.56 3.14
CA SER A 53 -15.45 1.33 2.21
C SER A 53 -16.18 2.52 1.57
N GLN A 54 -17.52 2.54 1.63
CA GLN A 54 -18.34 3.56 0.95
C GLN A 54 -17.96 5.00 1.29
N PRO A 55 -17.94 5.43 2.57
CA PRO A 55 -17.62 6.81 2.88
C PRO A 55 -16.22 7.19 2.41
N ALA A 56 -15.24 6.28 2.44
CA ALA A 56 -13.88 6.55 1.98
C ALA A 56 -13.84 6.79 0.46
N LYS A 57 -14.46 5.93 -0.35
CA LYS A 57 -14.48 6.12 -1.81
C LYS A 57 -15.28 7.34 -2.27
N TYR A 58 -16.38 7.66 -1.59
CA TYR A 58 -17.11 8.90 -1.86
C TYR A 58 -16.32 10.13 -1.41
N THR A 59 -15.59 10.06 -0.30
CA THR A 59 -14.73 11.16 0.16
C THR A 59 -13.63 11.42 -0.86
N ALA A 60 -12.99 10.38 -1.40
CA ALA A 60 -11.99 10.52 -2.46
C ALA A 60 -12.59 11.20 -3.72
N THR A 61 -13.81 10.80 -4.10
CA THR A 61 -14.53 11.36 -5.25
C THR A 61 -14.91 12.83 -5.02
N GLU A 62 -15.44 13.19 -3.85
CA GLU A 62 -15.77 14.58 -3.50
C GLU A 62 -14.53 15.47 -3.38
N LEU A 63 -13.40 14.90 -2.94
CA LEU A 63 -12.12 15.60 -2.92
C LEU A 63 -11.65 15.93 -4.34
N LEU A 64 -11.72 14.97 -5.26
CA LEU A 64 -11.39 15.17 -6.67
C LEU A 64 -12.36 16.12 -7.40
N ARG A 65 -13.66 16.03 -7.10
CA ARG A 65 -14.70 16.80 -7.78
C ARG A 65 -14.85 18.22 -7.25
N ARG A 66 -14.69 18.41 -5.93
CA ARG A 66 -15.09 19.64 -5.23
C ARG A 66 -14.05 20.14 -4.22
N GLY A 67 -12.93 19.45 -4.05
CA GLY A 67 -11.91 19.85 -3.07
C GLY A 67 -12.38 19.75 -1.62
N THR A 68 -13.33 18.87 -1.31
CA THR A 68 -13.91 18.75 0.04
C THR A 68 -13.88 17.31 0.55
N LEU A 69 -13.73 17.17 1.88
CA LEU A 69 -13.87 15.88 2.57
C LEU A 69 -15.29 15.62 3.08
N SER A 70 -16.20 16.58 2.89
CA SER A 70 -17.59 16.47 3.33
C SER A 70 -18.41 15.63 2.35
N LEU A 71 -19.29 14.79 2.91
CA LEU A 71 -20.18 13.91 2.16
C LEU A 71 -21.58 14.51 1.96
N ASN A 72 -21.76 15.81 2.19
CA ASN A 72 -23.06 16.48 2.12
C ASN A 72 -23.75 16.32 0.75
N HIS A 73 -23.03 16.48 -0.35
CA HIS A 73 -23.64 16.30 -1.69
C HIS A 73 -24.00 14.84 -1.94
N VAL A 74 -23.18 13.91 -1.45
CA VAL A 74 -23.39 12.47 -1.60
C VAL A 74 -24.64 12.04 -0.85
N VAL A 75 -24.78 12.47 0.41
CA VAL A 75 -25.96 12.20 1.22
C VAL A 75 -27.19 12.94 0.69
N GLY A 76 -27.04 14.18 0.23
CA GLY A 76 -28.13 14.92 -0.40
C GLY A 76 -28.67 14.24 -1.67
N ALA A 77 -27.79 13.63 -2.47
CA ALA A 77 -28.18 12.86 -3.65
C ALA A 77 -28.67 11.44 -3.32
N ARG A 78 -28.22 10.87 -2.20
CA ARG A 78 -28.57 9.50 -1.76
C ARG A 78 -28.92 9.50 -0.26
N PRO A 79 -30.11 9.98 0.13
CA PRO A 79 -30.47 10.17 1.54
C PRO A 79 -30.35 8.91 2.42
N ALA A 80 -30.59 7.73 1.86
CA ALA A 80 -30.43 6.44 2.55
C ALA A 80 -29.00 6.17 3.07
N LEU A 81 -27.98 6.89 2.57
CA LEU A 81 -26.62 6.80 3.13
C LEU A 81 -26.52 7.44 4.52
N ALA A 82 -27.38 8.39 4.87
CA ALA A 82 -27.40 9.04 6.19
C ALA A 82 -27.76 8.08 7.33
N GLU A 83 -28.46 6.99 7.02
CA GLU A 83 -28.87 5.96 8.00
C GLU A 83 -27.75 4.95 8.30
N ARG A 84 -26.66 5.00 7.53
CA ARG A 84 -25.55 4.06 7.69
C ARG A 84 -24.58 4.56 8.76
N PRO A 85 -24.11 3.68 9.66
CA PRO A 85 -23.21 4.07 10.75
C PRO A 85 -21.85 4.60 10.27
N THR A 86 -21.49 4.32 9.01
CA THR A 86 -20.23 4.74 8.40
C THR A 86 -20.24 6.18 7.87
N PHE A 87 -21.41 6.84 7.88
CA PHE A 87 -21.60 8.26 7.55
C PHE A 87 -22.02 9.01 8.83
N VAL A 88 -21.11 9.82 9.37
CA VAL A 88 -21.32 10.50 10.66
C VAL A 88 -21.74 11.94 10.43
N ARG A 89 -22.78 12.37 11.14
CA ARG A 89 -23.23 13.76 11.16
C ARG A 89 -22.58 14.52 12.33
N ASP A 90 -21.95 15.65 12.04
CA ASP A 90 -21.39 16.52 13.08
C ASP A 90 -22.45 17.47 13.69
N ALA A 91 -22.05 18.25 14.69
CA ALA A 91 -22.92 19.21 15.38
C ALA A 91 -23.43 20.35 14.46
N SER A 92 -22.74 20.64 13.36
CA SER A 92 -23.17 21.61 12.34
C SER A 92 -24.12 21.00 11.30
N GLY A 93 -24.40 19.70 11.42
CA GLY A 93 -25.27 18.95 10.53
C GLY A 93 -24.59 18.44 9.26
N ARG A 94 -23.26 18.55 9.14
CA ARG A 94 -22.49 18.06 7.99
C ARG A 94 -22.15 16.58 8.13
N TYR A 95 -22.11 15.88 7.00
CA TYR A 95 -21.76 14.47 6.92
C TYR A 95 -20.28 14.27 6.59
N TRP A 96 -19.68 13.30 7.28
CA TRP A 96 -18.29 12.90 7.20
C TRP A 96 -18.15 11.38 7.18
N SER A 97 -17.00 10.90 6.75
CA SER A 97 -16.60 9.52 6.95
C SER A 97 -16.40 9.21 8.44
N ALA A 98 -16.92 8.07 8.92
CA ALA A 98 -16.59 7.54 10.26
C ALA A 98 -15.12 7.09 10.38
N TYR A 99 -14.45 6.90 9.24
CA TYR A 99 -13.08 6.41 9.15
C TYR A 99 -12.09 7.53 8.84
N PRO A 100 -10.79 7.35 9.17
CA PRO A 100 -9.78 8.36 8.92
C PRO A 100 -9.72 8.83 7.46
N PRO A 101 -9.40 10.10 7.19
CA PRO A 101 -9.41 10.65 5.84
C PRO A 101 -8.21 10.17 4.99
N THR A 102 -7.18 9.60 5.61
CA THR A 102 -5.91 9.26 4.95
C THR A 102 -6.08 8.36 3.72
N PRO A 103 -6.85 7.24 3.76
CA PRO A 103 -7.04 6.42 2.56
C PRO A 103 -7.77 7.17 1.44
N ALA A 104 -8.76 8.00 1.78
CA ALA A 104 -9.49 8.80 0.80
C ALA A 104 -8.59 9.86 0.13
N ILE A 105 -7.73 10.52 0.91
CA ILE A 105 -6.76 11.49 0.39
C ILE A 105 -5.73 10.78 -0.50
N ALA A 106 -5.19 9.65 -0.05
CA ALA A 106 -4.25 8.86 -0.84
C ALA A 106 -4.87 8.41 -2.17
N ALA A 107 -6.12 7.92 -2.13
CA ALA A 107 -6.84 7.52 -3.33
C ALA A 107 -7.10 8.68 -4.30
N ALA A 108 -7.48 9.85 -3.79
CA ALA A 108 -7.66 11.04 -4.61
C ALA A 108 -6.34 11.45 -5.30
N VAL A 109 -5.22 11.46 -4.57
CA VAL A 109 -3.90 11.77 -5.14
C VAL A 109 -3.49 10.76 -6.21
N ILE A 110 -3.69 9.46 -5.95
CA ILE A 110 -3.33 8.38 -6.88
C ILE A 110 -4.22 8.42 -8.14
N ALA A 111 -5.51 8.69 -8.00
CA ALA A 111 -6.46 8.73 -9.11
C ALA A 111 -6.44 10.06 -9.88
N TRP A 112 -5.88 11.14 -9.32
CA TRP A 112 -5.87 12.45 -9.97
C TRP A 112 -5.31 12.46 -11.41
N PRO A 113 -4.17 11.79 -11.72
CA PRO A 113 -3.65 11.77 -13.09
C PRO A 113 -4.60 11.14 -14.10
N VAL A 114 -5.26 10.03 -13.73
CA VAL A 114 -6.17 9.29 -14.63
C VAL A 114 -7.52 10.00 -14.78
N VAL A 115 -7.98 10.68 -13.74
CA VAL A 115 -9.15 11.57 -13.82
C VAL A 115 -8.87 12.76 -14.71
N LYS A 116 -7.71 13.42 -14.54
CA LYS A 116 -7.30 14.56 -15.37
C LYS A 116 -7.12 14.18 -16.85
N ALA A 117 -6.66 12.95 -17.11
CA ALA A 117 -6.54 12.41 -18.47
C ALA A 117 -7.88 11.98 -19.10
N GLY A 118 -9.00 12.06 -18.36
CA GLY A 118 -10.31 11.63 -18.84
C GLY A 118 -10.50 10.11 -18.90
N VAL A 119 -9.60 9.33 -18.27
CA VAL A 119 -9.71 7.86 -18.20
C VAL A 119 -10.80 7.46 -17.20
N ILE A 120 -10.93 8.21 -16.11
CA ILE A 120 -12.05 8.09 -15.16
C ILE A 120 -12.86 9.38 -15.22
N ASP A 121 -14.08 9.30 -15.75
CA ASP A 121 -15.04 10.40 -15.71
C ASP A 121 -15.71 10.43 -14.33
N LEU A 122 -15.50 11.52 -13.59
CA LEU A 122 -16.13 11.69 -12.29
C LEU A 122 -17.66 11.70 -12.38
N ALA A 123 -18.25 12.10 -13.51
CA ALA A 123 -19.69 12.12 -13.73
C ALA A 123 -20.33 10.72 -13.80
N ASP A 124 -19.54 9.68 -14.08
CA ASP A 124 -20.00 8.30 -14.11
C ASP A 124 -20.44 7.84 -12.70
N PRO A 125 -21.64 7.26 -12.54
CA PRO A 125 -22.07 6.65 -11.28
C PRO A 125 -21.11 5.61 -10.69
N ALA A 126 -20.28 4.98 -11.53
CA ALA A 126 -19.26 3.99 -11.15
C ALA A 126 -17.89 4.61 -10.79
N ALA A 127 -17.72 5.92 -10.93
CA ALA A 127 -16.45 6.60 -10.64
C ALA A 127 -15.91 6.30 -9.22
N PRO A 128 -16.73 6.30 -8.15
CA PRO A 128 -16.24 5.95 -6.81
C PRO A 128 -15.68 4.53 -6.72
N GLU A 129 -16.34 3.54 -7.35
CA GLU A 129 -15.87 2.16 -7.41
C GLU A 129 -14.56 2.02 -8.20
N LEU A 130 -14.45 2.72 -9.33
CA LEU A 130 -13.24 2.73 -10.17
C LEU A 130 -12.07 3.36 -9.44
N ILE A 131 -12.26 4.53 -8.81
CA ILE A 131 -11.24 5.21 -8.00
C ILE A 131 -10.79 4.31 -6.85
N ALA A 132 -11.73 3.69 -6.13
CA ALA A 132 -11.42 2.81 -5.01
C ALA A 132 -10.58 1.62 -5.46
N THR A 133 -11.02 0.89 -6.48
CA THR A 133 -10.32 -0.31 -6.97
C THR A 133 -8.95 0.04 -7.54
N PHE A 134 -8.86 1.12 -8.33
CA PHE A 134 -7.60 1.60 -8.91
C PHE A 134 -6.59 1.99 -7.83
N ALA A 135 -7.00 2.83 -6.88
CA ALA A 135 -6.11 3.27 -5.82
C ALA A 135 -5.69 2.11 -4.91
N SER A 136 -6.65 1.30 -4.44
CA SER A 136 -6.35 0.19 -3.52
C SER A 136 -5.46 -0.87 -4.14
N SER A 137 -5.63 -1.18 -5.43
CA SER A 137 -4.76 -2.11 -6.13
C SER A 137 -3.34 -1.57 -6.31
N ILE A 138 -3.15 -0.29 -6.62
CA ILE A 138 -1.83 0.35 -6.67
C ILE A 138 -1.15 0.33 -5.29
N VAL A 139 -1.85 0.77 -4.25
CA VAL A 139 -1.31 0.82 -2.88
C VAL A 139 -0.92 -0.57 -2.39
N THR A 140 -1.78 -1.57 -2.64
CA THR A 140 -1.51 -2.96 -2.26
C THR A 140 -0.33 -3.54 -3.03
N ALA A 141 -0.26 -3.34 -4.35
CA ALA A 141 0.85 -3.80 -5.17
C ALA A 141 2.19 -3.16 -4.75
N PHE A 142 2.16 -1.86 -4.44
CA PHE A 142 3.31 -1.14 -3.88
C PHE A 142 3.76 -1.72 -2.53
N ALA A 143 2.82 -2.02 -1.63
CA ALA A 143 3.15 -2.63 -0.35
C ALA A 143 3.86 -3.98 -0.53
N VAL A 144 3.37 -4.83 -1.44
CA VAL A 144 4.00 -6.12 -1.75
C VAL A 144 5.39 -5.94 -2.37
N ALA A 145 5.59 -4.94 -3.22
CA ALA A 145 6.92 -4.61 -3.74
C ALA A 145 7.90 -4.18 -2.63
N MET A 146 7.43 -3.44 -1.62
CA MET A 146 8.25 -3.12 -0.45
C MET A 146 8.56 -4.36 0.41
N MET A 147 7.61 -5.29 0.54
CA MET A 147 7.86 -6.59 1.19
C MET A 147 8.91 -7.41 0.43
N PHE A 148 8.85 -7.43 -0.91
CA PHE A 148 9.87 -8.04 -1.76
C PHE A 148 11.26 -7.42 -1.50
N LEU A 149 11.37 -6.09 -1.54
CA LEU A 149 12.64 -5.40 -1.30
C LEU A 149 13.18 -5.66 0.11
N THR A 150 12.30 -5.76 1.10
CA THR A 150 12.66 -6.14 2.47
C THR A 150 13.22 -7.56 2.50
N ALA A 151 12.51 -8.52 1.92
CA ALA A 151 12.92 -9.92 1.83
C ALA A 151 14.27 -10.08 1.10
N ARG A 152 14.50 -9.30 0.03
CA ARG A 152 15.75 -9.31 -0.75
C ARG A 152 17.00 -8.91 0.04
N ARG A 153 16.86 -8.28 1.21
CA ARG A 153 17.99 -7.97 2.08
C ARG A 153 18.61 -9.18 2.77
N VAL A 154 17.84 -10.25 2.94
CA VAL A 154 18.26 -11.43 3.71
C VAL A 154 18.03 -12.77 3.00
N LEU A 155 17.17 -12.80 1.97
CA LEU A 155 16.83 -14.00 1.21
C LEU A 155 17.36 -13.92 -0.23
N PRO A 156 17.68 -15.05 -0.88
CA PRO A 156 17.95 -15.07 -2.32
C PRO A 156 16.70 -14.67 -3.14
N LEU A 157 16.92 -14.29 -4.41
CA LEU A 157 15.88 -13.76 -5.28
C LEU A 157 14.64 -14.67 -5.37
N SER A 158 14.83 -15.98 -5.60
CA SER A 158 13.73 -16.94 -5.75
C SER A 158 12.83 -17.00 -4.51
N THR A 159 13.43 -17.07 -3.31
CA THR A 159 12.68 -17.10 -2.05
C THR A 159 11.99 -15.76 -1.78
N ALA A 160 12.63 -14.63 -2.09
CA ALA A 160 12.00 -13.33 -1.94
C ALA A 160 10.81 -13.14 -2.90
N LEU A 161 10.91 -13.64 -4.14
CA LEU A 161 9.79 -13.69 -5.07
C LEU A 161 8.65 -14.56 -4.55
N LEU A 162 8.97 -15.75 -4.00
CA LEU A 162 7.97 -16.62 -3.40
C LEU A 162 7.25 -15.95 -2.23
N VAL A 163 7.97 -15.23 -1.36
CA VAL A 163 7.39 -14.44 -0.26
C VAL A 163 6.46 -13.36 -0.81
N ALA A 164 6.90 -12.60 -1.83
CA ALA A 164 6.11 -11.52 -2.41
C ALA A 164 4.84 -12.03 -3.11
N LEU A 165 4.96 -13.09 -3.91
CA LEU A 165 3.83 -13.72 -4.59
C LEU A 165 2.88 -14.40 -3.60
N GLY A 166 3.42 -15.09 -2.59
CA GLY A 166 2.65 -15.70 -1.51
C GLY A 166 1.86 -14.65 -0.72
N ALA A 167 2.50 -13.53 -0.35
CA ALA A 167 1.82 -12.42 0.31
C ALA A 167 0.77 -11.78 -0.62
N GLY A 168 1.16 -11.43 -1.84
CA GLY A 168 0.35 -10.65 -2.77
C GLY A 168 -0.84 -11.40 -3.37
N ALA A 169 -0.67 -12.67 -3.73
CA ALA A 169 -1.68 -13.50 -4.38
C ALA A 169 -2.22 -14.63 -3.48
N GLY A 170 -1.51 -15.02 -2.43
CA GLY A 170 -1.90 -16.12 -1.54
C GLY A 170 -2.61 -15.70 -0.25
N THR A 171 -2.79 -14.40 0.00
CA THR A 171 -3.44 -13.89 1.23
C THR A 171 -4.63 -12.99 0.91
N GLY A 172 -5.27 -12.45 1.96
CA GLY A 172 -6.32 -11.43 1.85
C GLY A 172 -5.91 -10.14 1.13
N LEU A 173 -4.63 -9.93 0.79
CA LEU A 173 -4.23 -8.79 -0.05
C LEU A 173 -4.92 -8.81 -1.42
N TRP A 174 -5.09 -9.98 -2.02
CA TRP A 174 -5.76 -10.09 -3.32
C TRP A 174 -7.28 -9.93 -3.22
N PRO A 175 -8.06 -10.83 -2.57
CA PRO A 175 -9.52 -10.75 -2.63
C PRO A 175 -10.10 -9.61 -1.81
N THR A 176 -9.32 -8.99 -0.93
CA THR A 176 -9.79 -7.95 0.00
C THR A 176 -9.02 -6.65 -0.23
N ALA A 177 -7.79 -6.51 0.27
CA ALA A 177 -7.14 -5.19 0.36
C ALA A 177 -7.01 -4.46 -0.98
N SER A 178 -6.80 -5.18 -2.09
CA SER A 178 -6.66 -4.59 -3.42
C SER A 178 -7.97 -4.17 -4.10
N ARG A 179 -9.13 -4.41 -3.48
CA ARG A 179 -10.43 -4.50 -4.18
C ARG A 179 -11.41 -3.40 -3.87
N THR A 180 -11.22 -2.66 -2.79
CA THR A 180 -11.98 -1.46 -2.42
C THR A 180 -11.19 -0.64 -1.41
N LEU A 181 -11.65 0.56 -1.10
CA LEU A 181 -10.91 1.55 -0.30
C LEU A 181 -11.26 1.42 1.18
N TRP A 182 -10.42 0.70 1.92
CA TRP A 182 -10.52 0.51 3.37
C TRP A 182 -9.43 1.31 4.09
N GLN A 183 -9.15 0.94 5.33
CA GLN A 183 -8.01 1.44 6.09
C GLN A 183 -6.75 0.58 5.91
N HIS A 184 -6.93 -0.65 5.41
CA HIS A 184 -5.93 -1.71 5.53
C HIS A 184 -4.80 -1.54 4.53
N GLU A 185 -5.10 -1.21 3.28
CA GLU A 185 -4.13 -1.08 2.19
C GLU A 185 -3.10 0.02 2.48
N CYS A 186 -3.54 1.22 2.88
CA CYS A 186 -2.64 2.31 3.25
C CYS A 186 -1.86 1.98 4.54
N ALA A 187 -2.50 1.27 5.48
CA ALA A 187 -1.84 0.79 6.68
C ALA A 187 -0.70 -0.19 6.37
N ILE A 188 -0.94 -1.16 5.49
CA ILE A 188 0.03 -2.18 5.09
C ILE A 188 1.15 -1.55 4.25
N ALA A 189 0.84 -0.60 3.37
CA ALA A 189 1.85 0.16 2.63
C ALA A 189 2.76 0.95 3.57
N GLY A 190 2.19 1.68 4.55
CA GLY A 190 2.95 2.42 5.55
C GLY A 190 3.86 1.52 6.38
N LEU A 191 3.35 0.39 6.87
CA LEU A 191 4.15 -0.60 7.61
C LEU A 191 5.26 -1.20 6.73
N SER A 192 4.98 -1.49 5.46
CA SER A 192 5.98 -2.06 4.55
C SER A 192 7.11 -1.08 4.25
N ILE A 193 6.81 0.22 4.13
CA ILE A 193 7.83 1.29 4.06
C ILE A 193 8.67 1.29 5.34
N ALA A 194 8.02 1.26 6.51
CA ALA A 194 8.72 1.33 7.78
C ALA A 194 9.65 0.14 8.01
N VAL A 195 9.16 -1.08 7.78
CA VAL A 195 9.95 -2.30 7.89
C VAL A 195 11.10 -2.29 6.87
N TYR A 196 10.85 -1.89 5.62
CA TYR A 196 11.93 -1.77 4.63
C TYR A 196 12.99 -0.76 5.08
N ALA A 197 12.61 0.39 5.61
CA ALA A 197 13.55 1.38 6.09
C ALA A 197 14.40 0.86 7.27
N LEU A 198 13.77 0.13 8.20
CA LEU A 198 14.41 -0.40 9.41
C LEU A 198 15.22 -1.68 9.20
N ALA A 199 14.93 -2.47 8.17
CA ALA A 199 15.65 -3.71 7.86
C ALA A 199 17.09 -3.48 7.34
N GLY A 200 17.64 -2.27 7.48
CA GLY A 200 18.94 -1.90 6.93
C GLY A 200 20.04 -2.22 7.92
N ALA A 201 21.23 -2.59 7.44
CA ALA A 201 22.35 -2.89 8.33
C ALA A 201 22.76 -1.69 9.22
N THR A 202 22.51 -0.48 8.73
CA THR A 202 22.79 0.77 9.46
C THR A 202 21.58 1.69 9.41
N LEU A 203 21.14 2.16 10.57
CA LEU A 203 20.06 3.14 10.68
C LEU A 203 20.57 4.54 10.33
N THR A 204 20.29 4.98 9.11
CA THR A 204 20.62 6.35 8.66
C THR A 204 19.48 7.32 8.97
N ARG A 205 19.75 8.64 8.99
CA ARG A 205 18.69 9.66 9.13
C ARG A 205 17.58 9.53 8.08
N ARG A 206 17.95 9.16 6.84
CA ARG A 206 16.98 8.93 5.75
C ARG A 206 16.11 7.70 6.03
N ALA A 207 16.71 6.62 6.53
CA ALA A 207 15.96 5.44 6.94
C ALA A 207 15.02 5.73 8.12
N ALA A 208 15.49 6.45 9.14
CA ALA A 208 14.64 6.87 10.26
C ALA A 208 13.47 7.75 9.80
N ALA A 209 13.72 8.71 8.90
CA ALA A 209 12.66 9.56 8.33
C ALA A 209 11.64 8.74 7.52
N ALA A 210 12.11 7.82 6.67
CA ALA A 210 11.24 6.92 5.91
C ALA A 210 10.42 6.02 6.84
N ALA A 211 11.01 5.51 7.92
CA ALA A 211 10.31 4.73 8.94
C ALA A 211 9.23 5.56 9.64
N GLY A 212 9.55 6.78 10.08
CA GLY A 212 8.58 7.70 10.68
C GLY A 212 7.42 8.02 9.74
N LEU A 213 7.69 8.29 8.46
CA LEU A 213 6.66 8.53 7.44
C LEU A 213 5.78 7.30 7.21
N GLY A 214 6.38 6.11 7.13
CA GLY A 214 5.64 4.86 6.99
C GLY A 214 4.72 4.59 8.18
N LEU A 215 5.21 4.81 9.40
CA LEU A 215 4.41 4.68 10.63
C LEU A 215 3.32 5.75 10.73
N ALA A 216 3.59 6.99 10.32
CA ALA A 216 2.59 8.04 10.24
C ALA A 216 1.47 7.69 9.25
N LEU A 217 1.83 7.21 8.05
CA LEU A 217 0.85 6.73 7.07
C LEU A 217 0.02 5.58 7.64
N ALA A 218 0.67 4.64 8.32
CA ALA A 218 -0.01 3.48 8.87
C ALA A 218 -1.01 3.84 9.98
N THR A 219 -0.57 4.63 10.95
CA THR A 219 -1.37 5.04 12.11
C THR A 219 -2.51 5.98 11.74
N THR A 220 -2.26 6.93 10.83
CA THR A 220 -3.31 7.85 10.36
C THR A 220 -4.33 7.15 9.46
N SER A 221 -3.96 6.02 8.83
CA SER A 221 -4.92 5.17 8.09
C SER A 221 -5.73 4.29 9.05
N ARG A 222 -5.11 3.80 10.12
CA ARG A 222 -5.74 2.91 11.11
C ARG A 222 -5.17 3.15 12.51
N LEU A 223 -5.91 3.87 13.35
CA LEU A 223 -5.46 4.30 14.67
C LEU A 223 -5.10 3.14 15.61
N GLN A 224 -5.68 1.95 15.39
CA GLN A 224 -5.33 0.73 16.13
C GLN A 224 -3.84 0.33 16.00
N LEU A 225 -3.11 0.90 15.03
CA LEU A 225 -1.67 0.70 14.89
C LEU A 225 -0.81 1.64 15.75
N ALA A 226 -1.42 2.59 16.46
CA ALA A 226 -0.68 3.57 17.28
C ALA A 226 0.23 2.92 18.35
N PRO A 227 -0.18 1.86 19.08
CA PRO A 227 0.72 1.21 20.04
C PRO A 227 1.96 0.61 19.38
N ALA A 228 1.79 -0.07 18.24
CA ALA A 228 2.91 -0.67 17.49
C ALA A 228 3.86 0.41 16.96
N ALA A 229 3.32 1.52 16.44
CA ALA A 229 4.13 2.65 16.01
C ALA A 229 4.89 3.31 17.16
N GLY A 230 4.26 3.45 18.33
CA GLY A 230 4.91 3.96 19.54
C GLY A 230 6.12 3.12 19.95
N LEU A 231 5.97 1.79 19.98
CA LEU A 231 7.06 0.87 20.28
C LEU A 231 8.21 0.97 19.27
N LEU A 232 7.91 1.03 17.97
CA LEU A 232 8.93 1.15 16.92
C LEU A 232 9.66 2.49 16.98
N LEU A 233 8.96 3.60 17.26
CA LEU A 233 9.58 4.92 17.42
C LEU A 233 10.48 5.00 18.64
N LEU A 234 10.09 4.35 19.76
CA LEU A 234 10.95 4.24 20.95
C LEU A 234 12.21 3.43 20.64
N ALA A 235 12.09 2.31 19.93
CA ALA A 235 13.23 1.48 19.54
C ALA A 235 14.22 2.18 18.60
N ILE A 236 13.73 3.11 17.76
CA ILE A 236 14.58 3.96 16.88
C ILE A 236 15.31 5.05 17.66
N SER A 237 14.78 5.45 18.82
CA SER A 237 15.27 6.59 19.61
C SER A 237 16.22 6.20 20.74
N ALA A 238 16.31 4.90 21.06
CA ALA A 238 17.21 4.32 22.06
C ALA A 238 18.56 3.94 21.41
#